data_AF-A0A4U5MDQ0-F1
#
_entry.id   AF-A0A4U5MDQ0-F1
#
_cell.length_a   1.000
_cell.length_b   1.000
_cell.length_c   1.000
_cell.angle_alpha   90.00
_cell.angle_beta   90.00
_cell.angle_gamma   90.00
#
_symmetry.space_group_name_H-M   'P 1'
#
loop_
_entity.id
_entity.type
_entity.pdbx_description
1 polymer ?
#
loop_
_entity_poly.entity_id
_entity_poly.type
_entity_poly.pdbx_seq_one_letter_code
_entity_poly.pdbx_strand_id
1 'polypeptide(L)'
;MRKVILMASITKIFEHGSKPGTFRFKNLTPKKDAEADNVVLGKEFQAEGLDSEQHKVLFTYDAVKDEVTETRLQLEASEDQRDSYYYKIEGDYLVLTMSWKGVTCKHFYKRQ
;
A
#
# COMPACT_ATOMS: atom_id res chain seq x y z
N MET A 1 -0.40 -12.60 -17.26
CA MET A 1 -0.32 -11.97 -15.93
C MET A 1 -1.32 -10.83 -15.72
N ARG A 2 -1.26 -9.72 -16.48
CA ARG A 2 -2.09 -8.51 -16.23
C ARG A 2 -3.59 -8.74 -16.03
N LYS A 3 -4.23 -9.55 -16.89
CA LYS A 3 -5.67 -9.85 -16.78
C LYS A 3 -6.04 -10.55 -15.47
N VAL A 4 -5.18 -11.42 -14.95
CA VAL A 4 -5.40 -12.14 -13.69
C VAL A 4 -5.27 -11.19 -12.50
N ILE A 5 -4.28 -10.27 -12.53
CA ILE A 5 -4.09 -9.25 -11.49
C ILE A 5 -5.28 -8.29 -11.47
N LEU A 6 -5.76 -7.85 -12.63
CA LEU A 6 -6.90 -6.94 -12.73
C LEU A 6 -8.20 -7.55 -12.19
N MET A 7 -8.40 -8.86 -12.37
CA MET A 7 -9.58 -9.57 -11.88
C MET A 7 -9.46 -10.02 -10.42
N ALA A 8 -8.28 -9.89 -9.81
CA ALA A 8 -8.09 -10.25 -8.41
C ALA A 8 -8.80 -9.22 -7.53
N SER A 9 -9.75 -9.69 -6.71
CA SER A 9 -10.33 -8.86 -5.66
C SER A 9 -9.25 -8.60 -4.60
N ILE A 10 -9.04 -7.34 -4.24
CA ILE A 10 -8.11 -6.95 -3.19
C ILE A 10 -8.91 -6.23 -2.12
N THR A 11 -8.87 -6.74 -0.88
CA THR A 11 -9.45 -6.06 0.28
C THR A 11 -8.32 -5.42 1.08
N LYS A 12 -8.40 -4.12 1.30
CA LYS A 12 -7.44 -3.38 2.14
C LYS A 12 -8.03 -3.16 3.52
N ILE A 13 -7.26 -3.49 4.55
CA ILE A 13 -7.64 -3.24 5.94
C ILE A 13 -6.56 -2.36 6.57
N PHE A 14 -7.01 -1.25 7.15
CA PHE A 14 -6.21 -0.38 7.98
C PHE A 14 -6.86 -0.38 9.37
N GLU A 15 -6.13 -0.81 10.38
CA GLU A 15 -6.63 -0.91 11.75
C GLU A 15 -5.56 -0.50 12.77
N HIS A 16 -5.95 -0.32 14.03
CA HIS A 16 -4.99 -0.05 15.08
C HIS A 16 -4.02 -1.22 15.24
N GLY A 17 -2.73 -0.89 15.35
CA GLY A 17 -1.69 -1.89 15.57
C GLY A 17 -1.77 -2.45 16.99
N SER A 18 -1.07 -3.56 17.21
CA SER A 18 -1.02 -4.19 18.55
C SER A 18 -0.36 -3.31 19.61
N LYS A 19 0.48 -2.34 19.19
CA LYS A 19 1.15 -1.38 20.07
C LYS A 19 0.52 0.02 19.97
N PRO A 20 0.51 0.79 21.09
CA PRO A 20 0.04 2.17 21.07
C PRO A 20 0.79 3.04 20.04
N GLY A 21 0.05 3.88 19.31
CA GLY A 21 0.63 4.79 18.31
C GLY A 21 1.09 4.10 17.01
N THR A 22 0.72 2.84 16.81
CA THR A 22 1.01 2.09 15.58
C THR A 22 -0.26 1.70 14.86
N PHE A 23 -0.16 1.36 13.57
CA PHE A 23 -1.24 0.79 12.79
C PHE A 23 -0.83 -0.56 12.20
N ARG A 24 -1.85 -1.31 11.79
CA ARG A 24 -1.70 -2.56 11.06
C ARG A 24 -2.32 -2.40 9.69
N PHE A 25 -1.66 -2.94 8.69
CA PHE A 25 -2.08 -2.90 7.30
C PHE A 25 -2.13 -4.32 6.73
N LYS A 26 -3.24 -4.64 6.07
CA LYS A 26 -3.44 -5.91 5.37
C LYS A 26 -3.90 -5.66 3.93
N ASN A 27 -3.30 -6.38 2.99
CA ASN A 27 -3.86 -6.62 1.67
C ASN A 27 -4.29 -8.08 1.60
N LEU A 28 -5.59 -8.31 1.56
CA LEU A 28 -6.15 -9.65 1.40
C LEU A 28 -6.42 -9.90 -0.08
N THR A 29 -6.01 -11.06 -0.58
CA THR A 29 -6.32 -11.51 -1.94
C THR A 29 -6.76 -12.98 -1.92
N PRO A 30 -7.44 -13.49 -2.96
CA PRO A 30 -7.88 -14.89 -2.99
C PRO A 30 -6.77 -15.93 -2.88
N LYS A 31 -5.50 -15.55 -3.14
CA LYS A 31 -4.37 -16.48 -3.17
C LYS A 31 -3.36 -16.26 -2.07
N LYS A 32 -3.05 -15.00 -1.76
CA LYS A 32 -2.02 -14.64 -0.79
C LYS A 32 -2.36 -13.31 -0.13
N ASP A 33 -2.18 -13.29 1.18
CA ASP A 33 -2.35 -12.09 1.96
C ASP A 33 -0.97 -11.51 2.28
N ALA A 34 -0.89 -10.19 2.34
CA ALA A 34 0.28 -9.46 2.83
C ALA A 34 -0.15 -8.62 4.04
N GLU A 35 0.51 -8.80 5.17
CA GLU A 35 0.21 -8.11 6.44
C GLU A 35 1.48 -7.50 7.04
N ALA A 36 1.32 -6.31 7.62
CA ALA A 36 2.31 -5.69 8.47
C ALA A 36 1.62 -5.11 9.72
N ASP A 37 2.09 -5.51 10.90
CA ASP A 37 1.61 -5.00 12.19
C ASP A 37 2.65 -4.09 12.85
N ASN A 38 2.19 -3.22 13.73
CA ASN A 38 3.00 -2.24 14.46
C ASN A 38 3.74 -1.24 13.56
N VAL A 39 3.13 -0.88 12.44
CA VAL A 39 3.67 0.11 11.50
C VAL A 39 3.57 1.51 12.10
N VAL A 40 4.64 2.29 11.93
CA VAL A 40 4.72 3.68 12.38
C VAL A 40 4.81 4.59 11.16
N LEU A 41 3.92 5.57 11.07
CA LEU A 41 4.00 6.59 10.02
C LEU A 41 5.35 7.33 10.10
N GLY A 42 5.98 7.53 8.94
CA GLY A 42 7.29 8.17 8.82
C GLY A 42 8.49 7.26 9.14
N LYS A 43 8.28 5.97 9.41
CA LYS A 43 9.39 5.02 9.62
C LYS A 43 9.34 3.89 8.59
N GLU A 44 10.50 3.59 8.02
CA GLU A 44 10.67 2.44 7.13
C GLU A 44 10.64 1.14 7.94
N PHE A 45 10.03 0.11 7.36
CA PHE A 45 10.03 -1.26 7.88
C PHE A 45 10.16 -2.25 6.73
N GLN A 46 10.54 -3.49 7.04
CA GLN A 46 10.60 -4.56 6.04
C GLN A 46 9.33 -5.41 6.12
N ALA A 47 8.75 -5.72 4.97
CA ALA A 47 7.61 -6.62 4.86
C ALA A 47 7.61 -7.37 3.53
N GLU A 48 6.96 -8.52 3.53
CA GLU A 48 6.77 -9.33 2.34
C GLU A 48 5.63 -8.76 1.48
N GLY A 49 5.87 -8.62 0.18
CA GLY A 49 4.88 -8.21 -0.81
C GLY A 49 3.97 -9.35 -1.26
N LEU A 50 2.97 -9.01 -2.08
CA LEU A 50 2.11 -10.00 -2.75
C LEU A 50 2.85 -10.81 -3.84
N ASP A 51 4.01 -10.31 -4.27
CA ASP A 51 4.98 -10.99 -5.14
C ASP A 51 5.85 -12.02 -4.41
N SER A 52 5.75 -12.10 -3.07
CA SER A 52 6.60 -12.95 -2.21
C SER A 52 8.04 -12.46 -2.08
N GLU A 53 8.31 -11.21 -2.41
CA GLU A 53 9.62 -10.60 -2.23
C GLU A 53 9.62 -9.64 -1.03
N GLN A 54 10.79 -9.48 -0.41
CA GLN A 54 10.96 -8.57 0.73
C GLN A 54 11.17 -7.14 0.24
N HIS A 55 10.40 -6.23 0.82
CA HIS A 55 10.40 -4.82 0.48
C HIS A 55 10.67 -3.96 1.71
N LYS A 56 11.43 -2.87 1.54
CA LYS A 56 11.40 -1.72 2.43
C LYS A 56 10.15 -0.91 2.11
N VAL A 57 9.31 -0.74 3.11
CA VAL A 57 8.03 -0.04 2.98
C VAL A 57 8.03 1.17 3.91
N LEU A 58 7.51 2.29 3.40
CA LEU A 58 7.34 3.53 4.16
C LEU A 58 5.96 4.09 3.94
N PHE A 59 5.21 4.31 5.02
CA PHE A 59 3.98 5.09 4.99
C PHE A 59 4.21 6.49 5.52
N THR A 60 3.77 7.51 4.81
CA THR A 60 3.78 8.91 5.22
C THR A 60 2.39 9.52 5.05
N TYR A 61 2.08 10.56 5.81
CA TYR A 61 0.82 11.29 5.70
C TYR A 61 1.10 12.76 5.44
N ASP A 62 0.53 13.30 4.38
CA ASP A 62 0.56 14.71 4.03
C ASP A 62 -0.76 15.36 4.46
N ALA A 63 -0.71 16.13 5.56
CA ALA A 63 -1.87 16.80 6.12
C ALA A 63 -2.43 17.93 5.23
N VAL A 64 -1.63 18.49 4.32
CA VAL A 64 -2.07 19.56 3.41
C VAL A 64 -2.90 18.97 2.28
N LYS A 65 -2.51 17.80 1.78
CA LYS A 65 -3.22 17.10 0.69
C LYS A 65 -4.31 16.14 1.19
N ASP A 66 -4.29 15.84 2.49
CA ASP A 66 -5.07 14.78 3.13
C ASP A 66 -4.87 13.45 2.39
N GLU A 67 -3.61 13.03 2.30
CA GLU A 67 -3.17 11.90 1.49
C GLU A 67 -2.13 11.05 2.24
N VAL A 68 -2.28 9.73 2.18
CA VAL A 68 -1.28 8.78 2.65
C VAL A 68 -0.44 8.31 1.47
N THR A 69 0.88 8.40 1.56
CA THR A 69 1.80 7.83 0.57
C THR A 69 2.44 6.58 1.13
N GLU A 70 2.36 5.49 0.40
CA GLU A 70 3.12 4.27 0.62
C GLU A 70 4.22 4.19 -0.45
N THR A 71 5.47 4.09 -0.04
CA THR A 71 6.57 3.75 -0.97
C THR A 71 7.08 2.35 -0.69
N ARG A 72 7.46 1.64 -1.74
CA ARG A 72 8.01 0.29 -1.67
C ARG A 72 9.27 0.20 -2.50
N LEU A 73 10.31 -0.39 -1.91
CA LEU A 73 11.56 -0.71 -2.60
C LEU A 73 11.95 -2.14 -2.26
N GLN A 74 12.06 -3.02 -3.26
CA GLN A 74 12.59 -4.37 -3.06
C GLN A 74 14.01 -4.29 -2.49
N LEU A 75 14.38 -5.18 -1.54
CA LEU A 75 15.64 -5.05 -0.79
C LEU A 75 16.91 -4.90 -1.66
N GLU A 76 16.96 -5.59 -2.79
CA GLU A 76 18.11 -5.61 -3.72
C GLU A 76 17.93 -4.67 -4.93
N ALA A 77 16.82 -3.95 -5.01
CA ALA A 77 16.54 -3.03 -6.11
C ALA A 77 17.23 -1.67 -5.88
N SER A 78 17.52 -0.98 -6.98
CA SER A 78 18.05 0.38 -6.93
C SER A 78 16.95 1.39 -6.57
N GLU A 79 17.30 2.51 -5.93
CA GLU A 79 16.32 3.51 -5.45
C GLU A 79 15.42 4.08 -6.56
N ASP A 80 15.87 4.09 -7.82
CA ASP A 80 15.05 4.51 -8.98
C ASP A 80 13.92 3.53 -9.33
N GLN A 81 13.92 2.33 -8.74
CA GLN A 81 12.86 1.33 -8.86
C GLN A 81 11.83 1.43 -7.73
N ARG A 82 11.93 2.44 -6.85
CA ARG A 82 10.98 2.65 -5.76
C ARG A 82 9.59 2.97 -6.31
N ASP A 83 8.63 2.12 -5.99
CA ASP A 83 7.24 2.34 -6.32
C ASP A 83 6.59 3.29 -5.30
N SER A 84 5.66 4.13 -5.78
CA SER A 84 4.88 5.04 -4.95
C SER A 84 3.38 4.85 -5.20
N TYR A 85 2.64 4.72 -4.10
CA TYR A 85 1.20 4.47 -4.04
C TYR A 85 0.55 5.57 -3.20
N TYR A 86 -0.43 6.26 -3.76
CA TYR A 86 -1.08 7.41 -3.12
C TYR A 86 -2.52 7.07 -2.76
N TYR A 87 -2.88 7.24 -1.50
CA TYR A 87 -4.17 6.89 -0.94
C TYR A 87 -4.91 8.13 -0.48
N LYS A 88 -6.14 8.31 -0.98
CA LYS A 88 -7.02 9.40 -0.58
C LYS A 88 -8.44 8.90 -0.35
N ILE A 89 -9.12 9.49 0.63
CA ILE A 89 -10.55 9.23 0.85
C ILE A 89 -11.35 10.24 -0.01
N GLU A 90 -12.18 9.72 -0.90
CA GLU A 90 -13.08 10.50 -1.75
C GLU A 90 -14.51 9.97 -1.57
N GLY A 91 -15.29 10.64 -0.71
CA GLY A 91 -16.62 10.17 -0.31
C GLY A 91 -16.56 8.81 0.39
N ASP A 92 -17.27 7.82 -0.15
CA ASP A 92 -17.32 6.45 0.37
C ASP A 92 -16.18 5.55 -0.16
N TYR A 93 -15.25 6.10 -0.93
CA TYR A 93 -14.18 5.35 -1.56
C TYR A 93 -12.81 5.70 -0.98
N LEU A 94 -12.00 4.68 -0.80
CA LEU A 94 -10.54 4.82 -0.75
C LEU A 94 -10.01 4.73 -2.19
N VAL A 95 -9.42 5.80 -2.68
CA VAL A 95 -8.83 5.89 -4.02
C VAL A 95 -7.33 5.70 -3.90
N LEU A 96 -6.83 4.64 -4.54
CA LEU A 96 -5.39 4.39 -4.71
C LEU A 96 -4.97 4.88 -6.10
N THR A 97 -4.01 5.78 -6.17
CA THR A 97 -3.39 6.25 -7.41
C THR A 97 -1.96 5.73 -7.51
N MET A 98 -1.59 5.22 -8.69
CA MET A 98 -0.26 4.73 -9.02
C MET A 98 0.18 5.33 -10.36
N SER A 99 1.46 5.66 -10.51
CA SER A 99 1.99 6.20 -11.75
C SER A 99 3.31 5.51 -12.12
N TRP A 100 3.43 5.07 -13.37
CA TRP A 100 4.65 4.47 -13.90
C TRP A 100 4.89 4.94 -15.33
N LYS A 101 6.06 5.55 -15.59
CA LYS A 101 6.48 6.03 -16.93
C LYS A 101 5.40 6.83 -17.68
N GLY A 102 4.73 7.74 -16.98
CA GLY A 102 3.69 8.61 -17.55
C GLY A 102 2.30 7.98 -17.66
N VAL A 103 2.13 6.71 -17.28
CA VAL A 103 0.82 6.05 -17.20
C VAL A 103 0.32 6.07 -15.77
N THR A 104 -0.87 6.64 -15.56
CA THR A 104 -1.54 6.67 -14.25
C THR A 104 -2.68 5.67 -14.21
N CYS A 105 -2.73 4.89 -13.12
CA CYS A 105 -3.82 3.96 -12.82
C CYS A 105 -4.47 4.36 -11.49
N LYS A 106 -5.80 4.20 -11.40
CA LYS A 106 -6.57 4.42 -10.16
C LYS A 106 -7.38 3.19 -9.81
N HIS A 107 -7.32 2.78 -8.54
CA HIS A 107 -8.19 1.76 -7.97
C HIS A 107 -9.14 2.38 -6.96
N PHE A 108 -10.42 2.01 -7.03
CA PHE A 108 -11.47 2.53 -6.16
C PHE A 108 -11.95 1.40 -5.24
N TYR A 109 -11.64 1.52 -3.95
CA TYR A 109 -12.07 0.56 -2.93
C TYR A 109 -13.29 1.16 -2.21
N LYS A 110 -14.45 0.52 -2.32
CA LYS A 110 -15.63 0.94 -1.59
C LYS A 110 -15.49 0.59 -0.11
N ARG A 111 -15.76 1.55 0.79
CA ARG A 111 -15.79 1.31 2.24
C ARG A 111 -16.85 0.24 2.56
N GLN A 112 -16.46 -0.74 3.37
CA GLN A 112 -17.35 -1.77 3.90
C GLN A 112 -17.83 -1.41 5.30
#